data_AF-A0A7G2E0Q3-F1
#
_entry.id   AF-A0A7G2E0Q3-F1
#
_cell.length_a   1.000
_cell.length_b   1.000
_cell.length_c   1.000
_cell.angle_alpha   90.00
_cell.angle_beta   90.00
_cell.angle_gamma   90.00
#
_symmetry.space_group_name_H-M   'P 1'
#
loop_
_entity.id
_entity.type
_entity.pdbx_description
1 polymer ?
#
loop_
_entity_poly.entity_id
_entity_poly.type
_entity_poly.pdbx_seq_one_letter_code
_entity_poly.pdbx_strand_id
1 'polypeptide(L)'
;MIGIGGIGLGAAVALYCATIYISGKKIRNLSFIVGINGWLPAWRNLLHNLSYDYGVPSLAPSVSILLTHGTSDDIVPFPFGRKSSDILRRAGFQVTFIPNQGYHLPIVPQVINEVRLWITSKLQP
;
A
#
# COMPACT_ATOMS: atom_id res chain seq x y z
N MET A 1 0.16 17.85 -3.08
CA MET A 1 0.38 16.39 -3.01
C MET A 1 -0.92 15.72 -2.64
N ILE A 2 -1.27 14.59 -3.26
CA ILE A 2 -2.48 13.82 -2.94
C ILE A 2 -2.05 12.47 -2.36
N GLY A 3 -2.68 12.07 -1.26
CA GLY A 3 -2.52 10.75 -0.68
C GLY A 3 -3.87 10.03 -0.61
N ILE A 4 -3.85 8.70 -0.69
CA ILE A 4 -5.03 7.86 -0.50
C ILE A 4 -4.73 6.83 0.58
N GLY A 5 -5.75 6.40 1.31
CA GLY A 5 -5.58 5.32 2.25
C GLY A 5 -6.87 4.78 2.79
N GLY A 6 -6.77 3.71 3.56
CA GLY A 6 -7.92 3.09 4.19
C GLY A 6 -7.56 1.93 5.11
N ILE A 7 -8.60 1.33 5.66
CA ILE A 7 -8.56 0.21 6.60
C ILE A 7 -9.31 -0.98 5.99
N GLY A 8 -8.80 -2.20 6.14
CA GLY A 8 -9.51 -3.42 5.70
C GLY A 8 -9.81 -3.37 4.20
N LEU A 9 -11.09 -3.42 3.85
CA LEU A 9 -11.53 -3.25 2.46
C LEU A 9 -11.13 -1.89 1.88
N GLY A 10 -11.17 -0.81 2.67
CA GLY A 10 -10.71 0.50 2.23
C GLY A 10 -9.21 0.53 1.92
N ALA A 11 -8.41 -0.22 2.68
CA ALA A 11 -6.99 -0.42 2.35
C ALA A 11 -6.83 -1.17 1.02
N ALA A 12 -7.65 -2.19 0.78
CA ALA A 12 -7.62 -2.93 -0.49
C ALA A 12 -7.97 -2.04 -1.69
N VAL A 13 -8.96 -1.17 -1.57
CA VAL A 13 -9.31 -0.18 -2.61
C VAL A 13 -8.15 0.80 -2.83
N ALA A 14 -7.55 1.34 -1.76
CA ALA A 14 -6.42 2.26 -1.88
C ALA A 14 -5.21 1.60 -2.56
N LEU A 15 -4.91 0.34 -2.26
CA LEU A 15 -3.83 -0.41 -2.91
C LEU A 15 -4.15 -0.79 -4.35
N TYR A 16 -5.42 -1.02 -4.68
CA TYR A 16 -5.83 -1.25 -6.07
C TYR A 16 -5.53 -0.03 -6.95
N CYS A 17 -5.70 1.18 -6.43
CA CYS A 17 -5.32 2.41 -7.13
C CYS A 17 -3.83 2.45 -7.50
N ALA A 18 -2.94 1.81 -6.73
CA ALA A 18 -1.52 1.68 -7.07
C ALA A 18 -1.32 0.92 -8.39
N THR A 19 -2.14 -0.12 -8.63
CA THR A 19 -2.07 -0.93 -9.85
C THR A 19 -2.53 -0.15 -11.09
N ILE A 20 -3.54 0.70 -10.92
CA ILE A 20 -4.04 1.59 -11.96
C ILE A 20 -3.01 2.70 -12.28
N TYR A 21 -2.33 3.22 -11.24
CA TYR A 21 -1.28 4.24 -11.38
C TYR A 21 -0.10 3.76 -12.23
N ILE A 22 0.40 2.53 -11.98
CA ILE A 22 1.46 1.92 -12.81
C ILE A 22 1.03 1.79 -14.27
N SER A 23 -0.24 1.48 -14.52
CA SER A 23 -0.78 1.27 -15.86
C SER A 23 -1.00 2.59 -16.64
N GLY A 24 -0.48 3.73 -16.16
CA GLY A 24 -0.60 5.04 -16.81
C GLY A 24 -2.01 5.65 -16.78
N LYS A 25 -2.99 4.99 -16.15
CA LYS A 25 -4.38 5.44 -16.11
C LYS A 25 -4.62 6.35 -14.90
N LYS A 26 -4.73 7.66 -15.17
CA LYS A 26 -5.67 8.59 -14.52
C LYS A 26 -5.57 8.91 -13.00
N ILE A 27 -4.44 8.72 -12.32
CA ILE A 27 -4.23 9.40 -11.01
C ILE A 27 -2.98 10.27 -11.06
N ARG A 28 -3.08 11.46 -11.66
CA ARG A 28 -1.97 12.44 -11.66
C ARG A 28 -1.76 12.97 -10.23
N ASN A 29 -0.50 13.15 -9.82
CA ASN A 29 -0.08 13.74 -8.53
C ASN A 29 -0.37 12.91 -7.27
N LEU A 30 -0.52 11.59 -7.39
CA LEU A 30 -0.50 10.70 -6.23
C LEU A 30 0.92 10.62 -5.66
N SER A 31 1.06 10.87 -4.36
CA SER A 31 2.37 10.94 -3.68
C SER A 31 2.58 9.76 -2.73
N PHE A 32 1.51 9.30 -2.07
CA PHE A 32 1.60 8.16 -1.16
C PHE A 32 0.28 7.41 -1.01
N ILE A 33 0.41 6.15 -0.57
CA ILE A 33 -0.71 5.26 -0.26
C ILE A 33 -0.54 4.71 1.15
N VAL A 34 -1.63 4.63 1.92
CA VAL A 34 -1.63 4.01 3.27
C VAL A 34 -2.66 2.89 3.33
N GLY A 35 -2.25 1.68 3.71
CA GLY A 35 -3.12 0.55 3.96
C GLY A 35 -2.98 0.03 5.38
N ILE A 36 -4.08 -0.06 6.13
CA ILE A 36 -4.11 -0.61 7.48
C ILE A 36 -4.94 -1.90 7.46
N ASN A 37 -4.38 -3.00 7.96
CA ASN A 37 -5.04 -4.31 8.09
C ASN A 37 -5.73 -4.76 6.79
N GLY A 38 -5.05 -4.58 5.65
CA GLY A 38 -5.61 -4.76 4.31
C GLY A 38 -4.89 -5.82 3.48
N TRP A 39 -5.27 -5.90 2.20
CA TRP A 39 -4.59 -6.76 1.22
C TRP A 39 -4.55 -6.08 -0.16
N LEU A 40 -3.61 -6.48 -1.02
CA LEU A 40 -3.54 -6.07 -2.41
C LEU A 40 -4.47 -6.99 -3.24
N PRO A 41 -5.58 -6.47 -3.77
CA PRO A 41 -6.42 -7.23 -4.70
C PRO A 41 -5.74 -7.35 -6.07
N ALA A 42 -6.15 -8.35 -6.85
CA ALA A 42 -5.74 -8.54 -8.25
C ALA A 42 -4.22 -8.52 -8.53
N TRP A 43 -3.40 -8.88 -7.53
CA TRP A 43 -1.94 -8.79 -7.60
C TRP A 43 -1.28 -9.59 -8.74
N ARG A 44 -1.95 -10.65 -9.23
CA ARG A 44 -1.48 -11.42 -10.39
C ARG A 44 -1.51 -10.58 -11.66
N ASN A 45 -2.55 -9.77 -11.84
CA ASN A 45 -2.70 -8.88 -12.98
C ASN A 45 -1.64 -7.77 -12.94
N LEU A 46 -1.32 -7.27 -11.74
CA LEU A 46 -0.23 -6.29 -11.55
C LEU A 46 1.10 -6.83 -12.07
N LEU A 47 1.49 -8.05 -11.67
CA LEU A 47 2.75 -8.66 -12.12
C LEU A 47 2.75 -9.00 -13.61
N HIS A 48 1.60 -9.43 -14.14
CA HIS A 48 1.44 -9.70 -15.57
C HIS A 48 1.64 -8.42 -16.41
N ASN A 49 1.01 -7.32 -16.03
CA ASN A 49 1.11 -6.05 -16.76
C ASN A 49 2.53 -5.49 -16.74
N LEU A 50 3.24 -5.61 -15.61
CA LEU A 50 4.66 -5.25 -15.51
C LEU A 50 5.55 -6.04 -16.46
N SER A 51 5.20 -7.30 -16.73
CA SER A 51 5.96 -8.17 -17.64
C SER A 51 5.67 -7.87 -19.11
N TYR A 52 4.52 -7.27 -19.42
CA TYR A 52 4.05 -7.01 -20.79
C TYR A 52 4.41 -5.60 -21.28
N ASP A 53 4.44 -4.60 -20.40
CA ASP A 53 4.78 -3.20 -20.73
C ASP A 53 6.30 -2.95 -20.82
N TYR A 54 7.01 -3.77 -21.60
CA TYR A 54 8.40 -3.49 -21.97
C TYR A 54 8.48 -2.18 -22.75
N GLY A 55 8.79 -1.07 -22.07
CA GLY A 55 9.09 0.23 -22.69
C GLY A 55 8.37 1.44 -22.08
N VAL A 56 7.38 1.27 -21.20
CA VAL A 56 6.80 2.39 -20.45
C VAL A 56 7.56 2.55 -19.13
N PRO A 57 8.13 3.74 -18.82
CA PRO A 57 8.75 3.99 -17.52
C PRO A 57 7.73 3.72 -16.41
N SER A 58 7.97 2.70 -15.58
CA SER A 58 7.13 2.42 -14.43
C SER A 58 7.09 3.66 -13.53
N LEU A 59 5.90 4.20 -13.30
CA LEU A 59 5.70 5.29 -12.34
C LEU A 59 5.78 4.78 -10.88
N ALA A 60 5.95 3.47 -10.65
CA ALA A 60 6.04 2.92 -9.29
C ALA A 60 7.03 3.64 -8.34
N PRO A 61 8.21 4.10 -8.79
CA PRO A 61 9.18 4.77 -7.92
C PRO A 61 8.71 6.12 -7.35
N SER A 62 7.70 6.77 -7.96
CA SER A 62 7.22 8.09 -7.52
C SER A 62 6.18 8.03 -6.39
N VAL A 63 5.70 6.83 -6.02
CA VAL A 63 4.68 6.64 -4.98
C VAL A 63 5.23 5.82 -3.83
N SER A 64 5.27 6.42 -2.64
CA SER A 64 5.59 5.71 -1.39
C SER A 64 4.36 5.00 -0.84
N ILE A 65 4.50 3.77 -0.34
CA ILE A 65 3.40 3.01 0.26
C ILE A 65 3.73 2.68 1.72
N LEU A 66 2.80 2.96 2.63
CA LEU A 66 2.80 2.45 3.99
C LEU A 66 1.75 1.35 4.13
N LEU A 67 2.16 0.23 4.68
CA LEU A 67 1.28 -0.85 5.10
C LEU A 67 1.48 -1.09 6.59
N THR A 68 0.39 -1.20 7.34
CA THR A 68 0.43 -1.64 8.74
C THR A 68 -0.51 -2.83 8.90
N HIS A 69 -0.13 -3.82 9.72
CA HIS A 69 -0.95 -5.03 9.87
C HIS A 69 -0.82 -5.65 11.26
N GLY A 70 -1.95 -5.94 11.91
CA GLY A 70 -2.02 -6.70 13.15
C GLY A 70 -1.48 -8.12 13.00
N THR A 71 -0.54 -8.54 13.84
CA THR A 71 0.07 -9.90 13.77
C THR A 71 -0.91 -11.01 14.14
N SER A 72 -1.98 -10.67 14.86
CA SER A 72 -3.04 -11.56 15.30
C SER A 72 -4.39 -11.19 14.68
N ASP A 73 -4.38 -10.52 13.53
CA ASP A 73 -5.58 -10.14 12.78
C ASP A 73 -6.36 -11.39 12.33
N ASP A 74 -7.59 -11.50 12.83
CA ASP A 74 -8.52 -12.61 12.64
C ASP A 74 -9.53 -12.37 11.50
N ILE A 75 -9.62 -11.14 10.97
CA ILE A 75 -10.53 -10.76 9.88
C ILE A 75 -9.78 -10.78 8.54
N VAL A 76 -8.62 -10.12 8.48
CA VAL A 76 -7.71 -10.15 7.34
C VAL A 76 -6.40 -10.75 7.82
N PRO A 77 -6.18 -12.06 7.64
CA PRO A 77 -4.97 -12.72 8.15
C PRO A 77 -3.68 -11.99 7.77
N PHE A 78 -2.82 -11.76 8.76
CA PHE A 78 -1.50 -11.10 8.61
C PHE A 78 -0.67 -11.54 7.38
N PRO A 79 -0.66 -12.85 6.98
CA PRO A 79 0.03 -13.28 5.77
C PRO A 79 -0.41 -12.55 4.50
N PHE A 80 -1.66 -12.08 4.40
CA PHE A 80 -2.14 -11.29 3.26
C PHE A 80 -1.48 -9.91 3.21
N GLY A 81 -1.34 -9.22 4.34
CA GLY A 81 -0.62 -7.94 4.42
C GLY A 81 0.85 -8.09 4.01
N ARG A 82 1.53 -9.11 4.56
CA ARG A 82 2.92 -9.43 4.22
C ARG A 82 3.09 -9.72 2.73
N LYS A 83 2.25 -10.60 2.18
CA LYS A 83 2.26 -10.94 0.75
C LYS A 83 2.01 -9.72 -0.13
N SER A 84 1.12 -8.83 0.28
CA SER A 84 0.84 -7.57 -0.42
C SER A 84 2.08 -6.68 -0.48
N SER A 85 2.79 -6.54 0.64
CA SER A 85 4.06 -5.81 0.70
C SER A 85 5.10 -6.38 -0.25
N ASP A 86 5.28 -7.69 -0.25
CA ASP A 86 6.26 -8.37 -1.10
C ASP A 86 5.97 -8.17 -2.59
N ILE A 87 4.70 -8.26 -2.99
CA ILE A 87 4.31 -8.09 -4.39
C ILE A 87 4.46 -6.63 -4.83
N LEU A 88 4.10 -5.66 -3.99
CA LEU A 88 4.30 -4.24 -4.29
C LEU A 88 5.79 -3.89 -4.43
N ARG A 89 6.65 -4.46 -3.59
CA ARG A 89 8.12 -4.30 -3.73
C ARG A 89 8.63 -4.90 -5.04
N ARG A 90 8.16 -6.10 -5.40
CA ARG A 90 8.48 -6.73 -6.70
C ARG A 90 7.97 -5.89 -7.88
N ALA A 91 6.90 -5.13 -7.69
CA ALA A 91 6.37 -4.18 -8.66
C ALA A 91 7.15 -2.85 -8.75
N GLY A 92 8.21 -2.67 -7.95
CA GLY A 92 9.06 -1.49 -7.97
C GLY A 92 8.62 -0.34 -7.06
N PHE A 93 7.59 -0.53 -6.23
CA PHE A 93 7.16 0.49 -5.26
C PHE A 93 8.11 0.57 -4.06
N GLN A 94 8.26 1.77 -3.50
CA GLN A 94 8.86 1.96 -2.19
C GLN A 94 7.83 1.63 -1.09
N VAL A 95 8.00 0.49 -0.41
CA VAL A 95 7.02 0.00 0.59
C VAL A 95 7.62 -0.07 1.99
N THR A 96 7.03 0.68 2.92
CA THR A 96 7.21 0.53 4.37
C THR A 96 6.14 -0.43 4.90
N PHE A 97 6.53 -1.52 5.56
CA PHE A 97 5.59 -2.47 6.17
C PHE A 97 5.85 -2.56 7.67
N ILE A 98 4.86 -2.19 8.47
CA ILE A 98 4.95 -2.14 9.93
C ILE A 98 4.02 -3.21 10.52
N PRO A 99 4.56 -4.32 11.04
CA PRO A 99 3.77 -5.28 11.80
C PRO A 99 3.44 -4.69 13.18
N ASN A 100 2.17 -4.79 13.58
CA ASN A 100 1.69 -4.31 14.87
C ASN A 100 1.22 -5.48 15.72
N GLN A 101 1.61 -5.50 16.99
CA GLN A 101 1.09 -6.50 17.93
C GLN A 101 -0.40 -6.25 18.14
N GLY A 102 -1.23 -7.28 17.92
CA GLY A 102 -2.67 -7.23 18.15
C GLY A 102 -3.53 -7.65 16.97
N TYR A 103 -4.83 -7.39 17.11
CA TYR A 103 -5.92 -7.88 16.25
C TYR A 103 -6.27 -6.88 15.13
N HIS A 104 -7.37 -7.14 14.41
CA HIS A 104 -7.82 -6.31 13.29
C HIS A 104 -8.19 -4.86 13.66
N LEU A 105 -8.31 -4.53 14.95
CA LEU A 105 -8.75 -3.20 15.39
C LEU A 105 -7.72 -2.12 15.03
N PRO A 106 -8.03 -1.24 14.07
CA PRO A 106 -7.07 -0.32 13.45
C PRO A 106 -6.84 0.95 14.28
N ILE A 107 -7.67 1.19 15.30
CA ILE A 107 -7.68 2.41 16.12
C ILE A 107 -6.89 2.18 17.41
N VAL A 108 -5.73 1.54 17.29
CA VAL A 108 -4.75 1.51 18.38
C VAL A 108 -3.95 2.81 18.28
N PRO A 109 -3.83 3.62 19.36
CA PRO A 109 -3.13 4.91 19.32
C PRO A 109 -1.71 4.84 18.72
N GLN A 110 -1.02 3.72 18.94
CA GLN A 110 0.29 3.46 18.36
C GLN A 110 0.25 3.45 16.82
N VAL A 111 -0.66 2.68 16.21
CA VAL A 111 -0.81 2.57 14.75
C VAL A 111 -1.10 3.94 14.13
N ILE A 112 -2.00 4.71 14.75
CA ILE A 112 -2.35 6.04 14.29
C ILE A 112 -1.14 6.98 14.38
N ASN A 113 -0.33 6.89 15.44
CA ASN A 113 0.88 7.69 15.59
C ASN A 113 1.95 7.32 14.56
N GLU A 114 2.17 6.03 14.30
CA GLU A 114 3.09 5.56 13.26
C GLU A 114 2.67 6.06 11.87
N VAL A 115 1.38 5.95 11.53
CA VAL A 115 0.83 6.47 10.28
C VAL A 115 1.02 7.98 10.18
N ARG A 116 0.73 8.73 11.26
CA ARG A 116 0.94 10.19 11.32
C ARG A 116 2.39 10.55 11.04
N LEU A 117 3.33 9.96 11.79
CA LEU A 117 4.77 10.25 11.66
C LEU A 117 5.27 9.94 10.25
N TRP A 118 4.86 8.81 9.69
CA TRP A 118 5.23 8.43 8.34
C TRP A 118 4.68 9.41 7.30
N ILE A 119 3.39 9.78 7.38
CA ILE A 119 2.81 10.77 6.46
C ILE A 119 3.54 12.11 6.57
N THR A 120 3.83 12.59 7.79
CA THR A 120 4.58 13.82 8.00
C THR A 120 5.94 13.78 7.31
N SER A 121 6.65 12.64 7.37
CA SER A 121 7.94 12.46 6.66
C SER A 121 7.83 12.51 5.13
N LYS A 122 6.64 12.25 4.58
CA LYS A 122 6.38 12.29 3.12
C LYS A 122 5.90 13.64 2.63
N LEU A 123 5.38 14.48 3.53
CA LEU A 123 4.87 15.83 3.22
C LEU A 123 5.91 16.94 3.40
N GLN A 124 7.08 16.64 3.97
CA GLN A 124 8.17 17.61 4.07
C GLN A 124 8.71 17.96 2.67
N PRO A 125 8.96 19.25 2.38
CA PRO A 125 9.46 19.72 1.09
C PRO A 125 10.88 19.22 0.76
#